data_AF-A0AA38CEU6-F1
#
_entry.id   AF-A0AA38CEU6-F1
#
_cell.length_a   1.000
_cell.length_b   1.000
_cell.length_c   1.000
_cell.angle_alpha   90.00
_cell.angle_beta   90.00
_cell.angle_gamma   90.00
#
_symmetry.space_group_name_H-M   'P 1'
#
loop_
_entity.id
_entity.type
_entity.pdbx_description
1 polymer ?
#
loop_
_entity_poly.entity_id
_entity_poly.type
_entity_poly.pdbx_seq_one_letter_code
_entity_poly.pdbx_strand_id
1 'polypeptide(L)'
;AETLIPGMKEMFHRSADMGVESIVIGMSHRGRLNVLGNVVRKPLRQIFSEFSGGTKPIDEVGTYTETGDVKYHLGKSYDRPTR
;
A
#
# COMPACT_ATOMS: atom_id res chain seq x y z
N ALA A 1 -0.39 2.36 -17.58
CA ALA A 1 0.10 0.98 -17.35
C ALA A 1 -0.78 0.28 -16.32
N GLU A 2 -2.06 0.15 -16.67
CA GLU A 2 -3.15 -0.26 -15.78
C GLU A 2 -3.21 -1.78 -15.64
N THR A 3 -2.67 -2.48 -16.65
CA THR A 3 -2.54 -3.95 -16.71
C THR A 3 -1.72 -4.54 -15.57
N LEU A 4 -0.88 -3.74 -14.90
CA LEU A 4 -0.14 -4.16 -13.70
C LEU A 4 -1.09 -4.60 -12.57
N ILE A 5 -2.23 -3.92 -12.41
CA ILE A 5 -3.16 -4.20 -11.30
C ILE A 5 -3.79 -5.59 -11.40
N PRO A 6 -4.45 -5.98 -12.51
CA PRO A 6 -4.94 -7.35 -12.65
C PRO A 6 -3.81 -8.38 -12.67
N GLY A 7 -2.65 -8.06 -13.28
CA GLY A 7 -1.50 -8.96 -13.28
C GLY A 7 -0.98 -9.30 -11.88
N MET A 8 -0.84 -8.30 -11.00
CA MET A 8 -0.44 -8.53 -9.60
C MET A 8 -1.48 -9.31 -8.82
N LYS A 9 -2.78 -9.03 -9.04
CA LYS A 9 -3.86 -9.76 -8.36
C LYS A 9 -3.84 -11.25 -8.71
N GLU A 10 -3.60 -11.55 -9.98
CA GLU A 10 -3.52 -12.93 -10.46
C GLU A 10 -2.25 -13.63 -9.97
N MET A 11 -1.11 -12.94 -10.00
CA MET A 11 0.14 -13.45 -9.40
C MET A 11 -0.08 -13.85 -7.94
N PHE A 12 -0.76 -13.02 -7.15
CA PHE A 12 -1.03 -13.32 -5.74
C PHE A 12 -1.96 -14.51 -5.55
N HIS A 13 -3.00 -14.66 -6.39
CA HIS A 13 -3.86 -15.85 -6.35
C HIS A 13 -3.02 -17.11 -6.60
N ARG A 14 -2.22 -17.08 -7.67
CA ARG A 14 -1.40 -18.23 -8.04
C ARG A 14 -0.36 -18.56 -6.97
N SER A 15 0.27 -17.55 -6.37
CA SER A 15 1.19 -17.74 -5.25
C SER A 15 0.49 -18.37 -4.04
N ALA A 16 -0.72 -17.93 -3.70
CA ALA A 16 -1.50 -18.53 -2.62
C ALA A 16 -1.83 -20.00 -2.90
N ASP A 17 -2.24 -20.34 -4.13
CA ASP A 17 -2.49 -21.74 -4.53
C ASP A 17 -1.22 -22.62 -4.44
N MET A 18 -0.04 -22.00 -4.45
CA MET A 18 1.27 -22.66 -4.29
C MET A 18 1.75 -22.69 -2.82
N GLY A 19 0.93 -22.26 -1.86
CA GLY A 19 1.26 -22.25 -0.43
C GLY A 19 2.13 -21.08 0.01
N VAL A 20 2.24 -20.00 -0.78
CA VAL A 20 2.97 -18.80 -0.36
C VAL A 20 2.16 -18.03 0.68
N GLU A 21 2.74 -17.85 1.87
CA GLU A 21 2.08 -17.16 2.98
C GLU A 21 2.38 -15.66 3.03
N SER A 22 3.48 -15.20 2.41
CA SER A 22 3.91 -13.80 2.46
C SER A 22 4.53 -13.31 1.16
N ILE A 23 4.21 -12.07 0.79
CA ILE A 23 4.72 -11.39 -0.41
C ILE A 23 5.24 -10.02 0.00
N VAL A 24 6.53 -9.77 -0.23
CA VAL A 24 7.15 -8.46 0.00
C VAL A 24 7.32 -7.74 -1.34
N ILE A 25 6.85 -6.49 -1.41
CA ILE A 25 6.82 -5.71 -2.66
C ILE A 25 7.75 -4.50 -2.54
N GLY A 26 8.87 -4.53 -3.27
CA GLY A 26 9.67 -3.34 -3.53
C GLY A 26 9.23 -2.68 -4.84
N MET A 27 8.85 -1.40 -4.81
CA MET A 27 8.45 -0.69 -6.03
C MET A 27 8.86 0.78 -6.07
N SER A 28 9.16 1.27 -7.27
CA SER A 28 9.40 2.70 -7.56
C SER A 28 8.08 3.50 -7.62
N HIS A 29 8.14 4.79 -7.93
CA HIS A 29 7.00 5.70 -7.84
C HIS A 29 5.88 5.44 -8.87
N ARG A 30 6.20 4.85 -10.03
CA ARG A 30 5.24 4.72 -11.14
C ARG A 30 4.11 3.76 -10.78
N GLY A 31 2.89 4.28 -10.72
CA GLY A 31 1.71 3.49 -10.38
C GLY A 31 1.62 3.10 -8.89
N ARG A 32 2.50 3.61 -8.01
CA ARG A 32 2.53 3.22 -6.60
C ARG A 32 1.24 3.50 -5.86
N LEU A 33 0.65 4.69 -6.04
CA LEU A 33 -0.64 5.01 -5.41
C LEU A 33 -1.76 4.09 -5.92
N ASN A 34 -1.69 3.69 -7.19
CA ASN A 34 -2.64 2.76 -7.79
C ASN A 34 -2.49 1.35 -7.18
N VAL A 35 -1.26 0.87 -7.00
CA VAL A 35 -0.98 -0.41 -6.31
C VAL A 35 -1.39 -0.33 -4.83
N LEU A 36 -1.01 0.72 -4.12
CA LEU A 36 -1.39 0.89 -2.71
C LEU A 36 -2.91 0.87 -2.52
N GLY A 37 -3.68 1.58 -3.35
CA GLY A 37 -5.14 1.60 -3.26
C GLY A 37 -5.79 0.28 -3.72
N ASN A 38 -5.40 -0.23 -4.89
CA ASN A 38 -6.15 -1.30 -5.56
C ASN A 38 -5.62 -2.72 -5.31
N VAL A 39 -4.38 -2.86 -4.82
CA VAL A 39 -3.72 -4.15 -4.55
C VAL A 39 -3.55 -4.36 -3.05
N VAL A 40 -2.94 -3.41 -2.33
CA VAL A 40 -2.63 -3.52 -0.88
C VAL A 40 -3.72 -2.87 0.00
N ARG A 41 -4.83 -2.43 -0.60
CA ARG A 41 -6.03 -1.91 0.08
C ARG A 41 -5.74 -0.77 1.06
N LYS A 42 -4.78 0.11 0.76
CA LYS A 42 -4.58 1.36 1.53
C LYS A 42 -5.84 2.22 1.44
N PRO A 43 -6.43 2.67 2.57
CA PRO A 43 -7.68 3.40 2.53
C PRO A 43 -7.54 4.67 1.70
N LEU A 44 -8.49 4.91 0.79
CA LEU A 44 -8.46 6.09 -0.07
C LEU A 44 -8.44 7.39 0.75
N ARG A 45 -9.12 7.43 1.90
CA ARG A 45 -9.07 8.57 2.84
C ARG A 45 -7.63 8.91 3.26
N GLN A 46 -6.82 7.90 3.54
CA GLN A 46 -5.42 8.08 3.92
C GLN A 46 -4.56 8.52 2.71
N ILE A 47 -4.79 7.94 1.53
CA ILE A 47 -4.11 8.38 0.31
C ILE A 47 -4.45 9.85 0.03
N PHE A 48 -5.72 10.27 0.14
CA PHE A 48 -6.14 11.63 -0.11
C PHE A 48 -5.64 12.63 0.93
N SER A 49 -5.52 12.26 2.21
CA SER A 49 -4.94 13.16 3.22
C SER A 49 -3.47 13.50 2.92
N GLU A 50 -2.73 12.57 2.30
CA GLU A 50 -1.36 12.79 1.82
C GLU A 50 -1.29 13.79 0.64
N PHE A 51 -2.40 14.08 -0.03
CA PHE A 51 -2.50 15.17 -1.03
C PHE A 51 -2.73 16.53 -0.40
N SER A 52 -3.42 16.58 0.73
CA SER A 52 -3.75 17.83 1.43
C SER A 52 -2.63 18.35 2.35
N GLY A 53 -1.41 17.78 2.27
CA GLY A 53 -0.27 18.15 3.13
C GLY A 53 -0.33 17.56 4.55
N GLY A 54 -1.24 16.60 4.79
CA GLY A 54 -1.45 15.98 6.09
C GLY A 54 -0.90 14.57 6.17
N THR A 55 0.38 14.44 6.51
CA THR A 55 0.91 13.26 7.21
C THR A 55 1.47 13.73 8.53
N LYS A 56 0.58 14.01 9.47
CA LYS A 56 0.93 13.87 10.87
C LYS A 56 0.16 12.65 11.35
N PRO A 57 0.81 11.48 11.48
CA PRO A 57 0.27 10.45 12.35
C PRO A 57 0.11 11.12 13.72
N ILE A 58 -1.12 11.30 14.18
CA ILE A 58 -1.36 11.63 15.58
C ILE A 58 -1.27 10.29 16.28
N ASP A 59 -0.13 10.01 16.89
CA ASP A 59 0.00 9.04 17.94
C ASP A 59 -0.94 9.42 19.11
N GLU A 60 -1.47 8.42 19.83
CA GLU A 60 -2.40 8.62 20.97
C GLU A 60 -1.84 9.52 22.09
N VAL A 61 -0.55 9.87 22.01
CA VAL A 61 0.22 10.69 22.96
C VAL A 61 0.59 12.08 22.40
N GLY A 62 0.22 12.40 21.15
CA GLY A 62 0.43 13.73 20.55
C GLY A 62 1.91 14.14 20.40
N THR A 63 2.82 13.16 20.26
CA THR A 63 4.26 13.42 20.16
C THR A 63 4.74 13.26 18.72
N TYR A 64 4.89 14.40 18.03
CA TYR A 64 5.39 14.50 16.66
C TYR A 64 6.79 13.88 16.51
N THR A 65 6.90 12.66 15.98
CA THR A 65 8.21 11.96 15.90
C THR A 65 8.61 11.42 14.53
N GLU A 66 7.83 11.65 13.46
CA GLU A 66 8.27 11.33 12.10
C GLU A 66 8.26 12.59 11.24
N THR A 67 9.40 12.90 10.60
CA THR A 67 9.58 14.01 9.64
C THR A 67 8.69 13.86 8.40
N GLY A 68 8.02 12.72 8.24
CA GLY A 68 7.20 12.38 7.07
C GLY A 68 8.04 12.13 5.82
N ASP A 69 7.47 11.44 4.84
CA ASP A 69 8.05 11.28 3.51
C ASP A 69 6.97 11.54 2.46
N VAL A 70 7.36 11.75 1.21
CA VAL A 70 6.43 11.98 0.11
C VAL A 70 5.51 10.78 -0.11
N LYS A 71 4.26 11.03 -0.50
CA LYS A 71 3.18 10.03 -0.61
C LYS A 71 3.52 8.74 -1.39
N TYR A 72 4.48 8.83 -2.32
CA TYR A 72 4.96 7.70 -3.13
C TYR A 72 6.19 7.00 -2.54
N HIS A 73 6.56 7.25 -1.29
CA HIS A 73 7.52 6.45 -0.51
C HIS A 73 6.84 5.70 0.64
N LEU A 74 5.61 6.09 0.99
CA LEU A 74 4.84 5.44 2.05
C LEU A 74 4.39 4.03 1.61
N GLY A 75 4.45 3.09 2.56
CA GLY A 75 4.06 1.69 2.38
C GLY A 75 2.73 1.36 3.07
N LYS A 76 2.32 0.10 2.97
CA LYS A 76 1.24 -0.51 3.77
C LYS A 76 1.45 -2.03 3.83
N SER A 77 1.11 -2.64 4.96
CA SER A 77 0.90 -4.09 5.08
C SER A 77 -0.61 -4.42 5.08
N TYR A 78 -0.98 -5.56 4.52
CA TYR A 78 -2.37 -6.02 4.45
C TYR A 78 -2.43 -7.54 4.40
N ASP A 79 -3.13 -8.13 5.37
CA ASP A 79 -3.47 -9.55 5.36
C ASP A 79 -4.64 -9.78 4.41
N ARG A 80 -4.38 -10.60 3.40
CA ARG A 80 -5.36 -10.92 2.37
C ARG A 80 -5.96 -12.29 2.66
N PRO A 81 -7.28 -12.39 2.88
CA PRO A 81 -7.94 -13.69 2.91
C PRO A 81 -7.82 -14.38 1.55
N THR A 82 -7.28 -15.59 1.54
CA THR A 82 -7.28 -16.51 0.39
C THR A 82 -8.38 -17.55 0.59
N ARG A 83 -8.73 -18.27 -0.48
CA ARG A 83 -9.73 -19.34 -0.40
C ARG A 83 -9.21 -20.53 0.39
#